data_AF-E4YJE5-F1
#
_entry.id   AF-E4YJE5-F1
#
_cell.length_a   1.000
_cell.length_b   1.000
_cell.length_c   1.000
_cell.angle_alpha   90.00
_cell.angle_beta   90.00
_cell.angle_gamma   90.00
#
_symmetry.space_group_name_H-M   'P 1'
#
loop_
_entity.id
_entity.type
_entity.pdbx_description
1 polymer ?
#
loop_
_entity_poly.entity_id
_entity_poly.type
_entity_poly.pdbx_seq_one_letter_code
_entity_poly.pdbx_strand_id
1 'polypeptide(L)' 'MLSGPGSFQENETNTIKFQEIPSHVLNKVCHYFTYKARYTNSAMEIPEFPIAPEVALELLMAANFLDC' A
#
# COMPACT_ATOMS: atom_id res chain seq x y z
N MET A 1 12.63 -1.80 -0.19
CA MET A 1 13.17 -0.43 -0.15
C MET A 1 13.69 -0.07 1.24
N LEU A 2 12.89 -0.15 2.30
CA LEU A 2 13.36 0.15 3.66
C LEU A 2 14.20 -0.97 4.30
N SER A 3 13.97 -2.23 3.94
CA SER A 3 14.68 -3.38 4.54
C SER A 3 15.44 -4.20 3.49
N GLY A 4 15.75 -3.60 2.34
CA GLY A 4 16.51 -4.28 1.28
C GLY A 4 18.00 -4.38 1.61
N PRO A 5 18.74 -5.32 0.99
CA PRO A 5 20.18 -5.39 1.14
C PRO A 5 20.84 -4.16 0.50
N GLY A 6 21.30 -3.21 1.33
CA GLY A 6 22.03 -2.01 0.90
C GLY A 6 21.80 -0.81 1.83
N SER A 7 22.79 0.09 1.93
CA SER A 7 22.63 1.38 2.60
C SER A 7 21.95 2.38 1.66
N PHE A 8 20.62 2.32 1.62
CA PHE A 8 19.78 3.26 0.89
C PHE A 8 19.38 4.43 1.80
N GLN A 9 19.35 5.67 1.29
CA GLN A 9 18.96 6.86 2.06
C GLN A 9 17.53 6.74 2.63
N GLU A 10 16.66 6.00 1.95
CA GLU A 10 15.30 5.73 2.39
C GLU A 10 15.26 4.98 3.73
N ASN A 11 16.26 4.12 4.01
CA ASN A 11 16.35 3.38 5.26
C ASN A 11 16.71 4.31 6.43
N GLU A 12 17.56 5.31 6.19
CA GLU A 12 17.95 6.29 7.22
C GLU A 12 16.86 7.35 7.47
N THR A 13 16.24 7.83 6.39
CA THR A 13 15.23 8.91 6.44
C THR A 13 13.81 8.42 6.68
N ASN A 14 13.56 7.11 6.57
CA ASN A 14 12.24 6.49 6.64
C ASN A 14 11.19 7.15 5.72
N THR A 15 11.64 7.73 4.61
CA THR A 15 10.81 8.48 3.66
C THR A 15 10.94 7.87 2.28
N ILE A 16 9.80 7.57 1.64
CA ILE A 16 9.74 7.09 0.26
C ILE A 16 9.01 8.14 -0.57
N LYS A 17 9.57 8.49 -1.73
CA LYS A 17 8.94 9.41 -2.68
C LYS A 17 8.40 8.61 -3.87
N PHE A 18 7.09 8.55 -4.02
CA PHE A 18 6.45 7.97 -5.20
C PHE A 18 6.21 9.06 -6.25
N GLN A 19 6.86 8.93 -7.42
CA GLN A 19 6.64 9.85 -8.54
C GLN A 19 5.45 9.43 -9.41
N GLU A 20 5.15 8.13 -9.46
CA GLU A 20 4.17 7.54 -10.37
C GLU A 20 2.84 7.20 -9.69
N ILE A 21 2.78 7.22 -8.35
CA ILE A 21 1.56 6.92 -7.59
C ILE A 21 0.90 8.23 -7.15
N PRO A 22 -0.28 8.57 -7.67
CA PRO A 22 -0.98 9.78 -7.28
C PRO A 22 -1.57 9.68 -5.85
N SER A 23 -1.86 10.82 -5.24
CA SER A 23 -2.24 10.90 -3.81
C SER A 23 -3.53 10.16 -3.48
N HIS A 24 -4.54 10.18 -4.36
CA HIS A 24 -5.81 9.48 -4.14
C HIS A 24 -5.65 7.96 -4.14
N VAL A 25 -4.73 7.42 -4.95
CA VAL A 25 -4.37 6.00 -4.97
C VAL A 25 -3.54 5.64 -3.75
N LEU A 26 -2.52 6.45 -3.43
CA LEU A 26 -1.65 6.21 -2.27
C LEU A 26 -2.45 6.20 -0.96
N ASN A 27 -3.44 7.08 -0.83
CA ASN A 27 -4.34 7.09 0.33
C ASN A 27 -5.10 5.75 0.47
N LYS A 28 -5.59 5.18 -0.64
CA LYS A 28 -6.24 3.86 -0.62
C LYS A 28 -5.28 2.72 -0.30
N VAL A 29 -4.03 2.79 -0.77
CA VAL A 29 -2.98 1.83 -0.41
C VAL A 29 -2.70 1.88 1.10
N CYS A 30 -2.59 3.06 1.69
CA CYS A 30 -2.41 3.19 3.15
C CYS A 30 -3.58 2.58 3.93
N HIS A 31 -4.83 2.82 3.50
CA HIS A 31 -6.00 2.18 4.10
C HIS A 31 -5.95 0.66 3.97
N TYR A 32 -5.52 0.14 2.82
CA TYR A 32 -5.33 -1.30 2.62
C TYR A 32 -4.27 -1.88 3.57
N PHE A 33 -3.15 -1.18 3.82
CA PHE A 33 -2.14 -1.64 4.78
C PHE A 33 -2.70 -1.77 6.20
N THR A 34 -3.47 -0.78 6.67
CA THR A 34 -4.13 -0.88 7.97
C THR A 34 -5.15 -2.02 8.01
N TYR A 35 -5.96 -2.16 6.96
CA TYR A 35 -6.93 -3.25 6.82
C TYR A 35 -6.23 -4.62 6.85
N LYS A 36 -5.21 -4.83 6.03
CA LYS A 36 -4.41 -6.06 5.96
C LYS A 36 -3.81 -6.38 7.31
N ALA A 37 -3.14 -5.43 7.96
CA ALA A 37 -2.53 -5.63 9.28
C ALA A 37 -3.57 -5.97 10.35
N ARG A 38 -4.77 -5.37 10.30
CA ARG A 38 -5.83 -5.59 11.27
C ARG A 38 -6.50 -6.96 11.15
N TYR A 39 -6.71 -7.42 9.91
CA TYR A 39 -7.50 -8.62 9.62
C TYR A 39 -6.66 -9.86 9.30
N THR A 40 -5.36 -9.72 9.05
CA THR A 40 -4.44 -10.86 8.95
C THR A 40 -4.46 -11.65 10.27
N ASN A 41 -4.75 -12.94 10.19
CA ASN A 41 -4.89 -13.86 11.34
C ASN A 41 -6.01 -13.49 12.33
N SER A 42 -6.96 -12.64 11.94
CA SER A 42 -8.13 -12.35 12.76
C SER A 42 -9.15 -13.49 12.67
N ALA A 43 -9.72 -13.87 13.82
CA ALA A 43 -10.86 -14.80 13.89
C ALA A 43 -12.22 -14.11 13.69
N MET A 44 -12.22 -12.78 13.53
CA MET A 44 -13.42 -12.00 13.25
C MET A 44 -13.82 -12.09 11.78
N GLU A 45 -15.09 -11.83 11.49
CA GLU A 45 -15.55 -11.63 10.12
C GLU A 45 -14.77 -10.49 9.45
N ILE A 46 -14.31 -10.76 8.24
CA ILE A 46 -13.50 -9.83 7.46
C ILE A 46 -14.46 -8.95 6.64
N PRO A 47 -14.55 -7.63 6.91
CA PRO A 47 -15.45 -6.76 6.17
C PRO A 47 -14.95 -6.52 4.75
N GLU A 48 -15.84 -6.17 3.81
CA GLU A 48 -15.42 -5.78 2.47
C GLU A 48 -14.53 -4.54 2.49
N PHE A 49 -13.52 -4.53 1.61
CA PHE A 49 -12.70 -3.35 1.34
C PHE A 49 -13.27 -2.61 0.13
N PRO A 50 -13.97 -1.48 0.31
CA PRO A 50 -14.64 -0.81 -0.80
C PRO A 50 -13.63 -0.17 -1.76
N ILE A 51 -13.74 -0.53 -3.03
CA ILE A 51 -12.95 0.02 -4.14
C ILE A 51 -13.94 0.65 -5.13
N ALA A 52 -13.81 1.95 -5.36
CA ALA A 52 -14.62 2.64 -6.36
C ALA A 52 -14.14 2.26 -7.77
N PRO A 53 -15.04 2.04 -8.75
CA PRO A 53 -14.65 1.64 -10.10
C PRO A 53 -13.63 2.58 -10.76
N GLU A 54 -13.71 3.88 -10.45
CA GLU A 54 -12.89 4.93 -11.04
C GLU A 54 -11.40 4.80 -10.66
N VAL A 55 -11.11 4.23 -9.49
CA VAL A 55 -9.73 4.07 -8.98
C VAL A 55 -9.20 2.64 -9.12
N ALA A 56 -10.03 1.68 -9.56
CA ALA A 56 -9.70 0.26 -9.54
C ALA A 56 -8.48 -0.08 -10.40
N LEU A 57 -8.38 0.50 -11.60
CA LEU A 57 -7.26 0.26 -12.52
C LEU A 57 -5.95 0.86 -12.00
N GLU A 58 -5.99 2.09 -11.49
CA GLU A 58 -4.79 2.74 -10.92
C GLU A 58 -4.32 2.00 -9.66
N LEU A 59 -5.25 1.55 -8.82
CA LEU A 59 -4.95 0.78 -7.63
C LEU A 59 -4.34 -0.58 -7.97
N LEU A 60 -4.80 -1.23 -9.05
CA LEU A 60 -4.21 -2.47 -9.55
C LEU A 60 -2.76 -2.27 -10.00
N MET A 61 -2.47 -1.20 -10.75
CA MET A 61 -1.11 -0.87 -11.16
C MET A 61 -0.21 -0.58 -9.96
N ALA A 62 -0.71 0.18 -8.97
CA ALA A 62 0.02 0.47 -7.73
C ALA A 62 0.28 -0.80 -6.91
N ALA A 63 -0.70 -1.70 -6.80
CA ALA A 63 -0.55 -2.97 -6.08
C ALA A 63 0.54 -3.85 -6.72
N ASN A 64 0.56 -3.94 -8.05
CA ASN A 64 1.60 -4.65 -8.79
C ASN A 64 2.99 -4.01 -8.59
N PHE A 65 3.08 -2.69 -8.57
CA PHE A 65 4.35 -1.98 -8.33
C PHE A 65 4.87 -2.16 -6.90
N LEU A 66 3.97 -2.19 -5.91
CA LEU A 66 4.30 -2.31 -4.49
C LEU A 66 4.42 -3.76 -3.99
N ASP A 67 4.08 -4.73 -4.82
CA ASP A 67 4.09 -6.17 -4.51
C ASP A 67 3.30 -6.53 -3.24
N CYS A 68 2.02 -6.09 -3.16
CA CYS A 68 1.22 -6.15 -1.92
C CYS A 68 -0.26 -6.54 -2.04
#